data_AF-A0A2U8HEL4-F1
#
_entry.id   AF-A0A2U8HEL4-F1
#
_cell.length_a   1.000
_cell.length_b   1.000
_cell.length_c   1.000
_cell.angle_alpha   90.00
_cell.angle_beta   90.00
_cell.angle_gamma   90.00
#
_symmetry.space_group_name_H-M   'P 1'
#
loop_
_entity.id
_entity.type
_entity.pdbx_description
1 polymer ?
#
loop_
_entity_poly.entity_id
_entity_poly.type
_entity_poly.pdbx_seq_one_letter_code
_entity_poly.pdbx_strand_id
1 'polypeptide(L)'
;MLRTIPSPSIAIGGARIRASRRLASQIAAAGLSAVTALRADQSRPDEPFAAIEEAHEILDHVQDAIRQTLALADEMRAVGALLQTGEYSDTHTPALRAAEAARGYCESIRAAQPDAALDSLDDAARDALELAQALADDCEVATGRAEKIDQRARTLAAHGLARASERQASELLRRFALPPELAEVVDGLEPRAAVEAARQFQHSKAATLSARKAKRRTAERQLVVDEIAEAWA
;
A
#
# COMPACT_ATOMS: atom_id res chain seq x y z
N MET A 1 -25.51 9.22 -3.03
CA MET A 1 -25.60 7.79 -3.39
C MET A 1 -24.35 7.42 -4.16
N LEU A 2 -23.43 6.64 -3.57
CA LEU A 2 -22.25 6.14 -4.26
C LEU A 2 -22.68 4.99 -5.18
N ARG A 3 -22.55 5.18 -6.51
CA ARG A 3 -22.75 4.11 -7.49
C ARG A 3 -21.62 3.09 -7.32
N THR A 4 -21.92 1.93 -6.74
CA THR A 4 -21.03 0.78 -6.74
C THR A 4 -20.97 0.23 -8.16
N ILE A 5 -19.89 0.52 -8.88
CA ILE A 5 -19.60 -0.11 -10.17
C ILE A 5 -19.41 -1.62 -9.89
N PRO A 6 -20.20 -2.52 -10.50
CA PRO A 6 -20.05 -3.95 -10.28
C PRO A 6 -18.64 -4.40 -10.69
N SER A 7 -18.03 -5.26 -9.89
CA SER A 7 -16.70 -5.82 -10.18
C SER A 7 -16.77 -6.64 -11.48
N PRO A 8 -15.77 -6.54 -12.36
CA PRO A 8 -15.71 -7.30 -13.59
C PRO A 8 -15.50 -8.77 -13.20
N SER A 9 -16.27 -9.66 -13.82
CA SER A 9 -16.17 -11.09 -13.58
C SER A 9 -15.76 -11.78 -14.87
N ILE A 10 -14.72 -12.60 -14.81
CA ILE A 10 -14.36 -13.47 -15.92
C ILE A 10 -15.10 -14.79 -15.72
N ALA A 11 -15.88 -15.19 -16.72
CA ALA A 11 -16.51 -16.51 -16.74
C ALA A 11 -15.54 -17.52 -17.37
N ILE A 12 -15.20 -18.58 -16.63
CA ILE A 12 -14.42 -19.71 -17.16
C ILE A 12 -15.22 -20.97 -16.89
N GLY A 13 -15.82 -21.54 -17.95
CA GLY A 13 -16.76 -22.66 -17.82
C GLY A 13 -17.99 -22.29 -16.97
N GLY A 14 -18.34 -23.14 -16.00
CA GLY A 14 -19.44 -22.92 -15.04
C GLY A 14 -19.08 -22.06 -13.82
N ALA A 15 -17.82 -21.64 -13.68
CA ALA A 15 -17.36 -20.87 -12.53
C ALA A 15 -17.23 -19.38 -12.89
N ARG A 16 -17.71 -18.51 -11.99
CA ARG A 16 -17.56 -17.06 -12.08
C ARG A 16 -16.43 -16.62 -11.16
N ILE A 17 -15.26 -16.29 -11.73
CA ILE A 17 -14.14 -15.77 -10.95
C ILE A 17 -14.32 -14.26 -10.81
N ARG A 18 -14.50 -13.80 -9.58
CA ARG A 18 -14.67 -12.39 -9.25
C ARG A 18 -13.28 -11.79 -9.05
N ALA A 19 -12.71 -11.19 -10.09
CA ALA A 19 -11.45 -10.45 -9.96
C ALA A 19 -11.71 -9.23 -9.06
N SER A 20 -11.18 -9.26 -7.84
CA SER A 20 -11.29 -8.12 -6.93
C SER A 20 -10.47 -6.98 -7.51
N ARG A 21 -11.12 -5.91 -8.01
CA ARG A 21 -10.44 -4.64 -8.41
C ARG A 21 -9.70 -3.94 -7.25
N ARG A 22 -9.58 -4.57 -6.08
CA ARG A 22 -9.07 -3.96 -4.83
C ARG A 22 -8.09 -4.86 -4.07
N LEU A 23 -7.28 -5.65 -4.77
CA LEU A 23 -6.40 -6.64 -4.13
C LEU A 23 -5.29 -5.97 -3.30
N ALA A 24 -4.54 -5.05 -3.90
CA ALA A 24 -3.40 -4.41 -3.24
C ALA A 24 -3.86 -3.56 -2.05
N SER A 25 -4.93 -2.78 -2.22
CA SER A 25 -5.38 -1.92 -1.12
C SER A 25 -5.98 -2.72 0.03
N GLN A 26 -6.67 -3.86 -0.22
CA GLN A 26 -7.17 -4.74 0.84
C GLN A 26 -6.02 -5.37 1.63
N ILE A 27 -4.99 -5.89 0.94
CA ILE A 27 -3.78 -6.42 1.56
C ILE A 27 -3.11 -5.35 2.41
N ALA A 28 -2.95 -4.13 1.87
CA ALA A 28 -2.37 -3.01 2.61
C ALA A 28 -3.21 -2.58 3.83
N ALA A 29 -4.55 -2.67 3.77
CA ALA A 29 -5.40 -2.39 4.92
C ALA A 29 -5.27 -3.45 6.03
N ALA A 30 -5.19 -4.72 5.65
CA ALA A 30 -4.94 -5.81 6.58
C ALA A 30 -3.56 -5.68 7.22
N GLY A 31 -2.52 -5.42 6.42
CA GLY A 31 -1.15 -5.18 6.91
C GLY A 31 -1.07 -3.99 7.87
N LEU A 32 -1.72 -2.87 7.54
CA LEU A 32 -1.78 -1.72 8.45
C LEU A 32 -2.47 -2.07 9.78
N SER A 33 -3.53 -2.88 9.74
CA SER A 33 -4.22 -3.33 10.96
C SER A 33 -3.33 -4.24 11.79
N ALA A 34 -2.62 -5.18 11.17
CA ALA A 34 -1.67 -6.07 11.82
C ALA A 34 -0.53 -5.28 12.49
N VAL A 35 0.14 -4.37 11.77
CA VAL A 35 1.20 -3.53 12.35
C VAL A 35 0.68 -2.59 13.45
N THR A 36 -0.59 -2.19 13.41
CA THR A 36 -1.23 -1.49 14.53
C THR A 36 -1.26 -2.35 15.79
N ALA A 37 -1.63 -3.63 15.65
CA ALA A 37 -1.74 -4.56 16.76
C ALA A 37 -0.36 -4.86 17.39
N LEU A 38 0.68 -5.03 16.57
CA LEU A 38 2.05 -5.25 17.04
C LEU A 38 2.56 -4.17 18.00
N ARG A 39 2.11 -2.92 17.80
CA ARG A 39 2.45 -1.82 18.72
C ARG A 39 1.86 -2.03 20.11
N ALA A 40 0.67 -2.61 20.24
CA ALA A 40 0.08 -2.91 21.53
C ALA A 40 0.86 -4.01 22.26
N ASP A 41 1.36 -4.99 21.50
CA ASP A 41 2.13 -6.11 22.05
C ASP A 41 3.57 -5.74 22.44
N GLN A 42 4.16 -4.66 21.92
CA GLN A 42 5.45 -4.12 22.39
C GLN A 42 5.48 -3.73 23.88
N SER A 43 4.32 -3.62 24.53
CA SER A 43 4.24 -3.45 25.99
C SER A 43 4.74 -4.67 26.76
N ARG A 44 4.83 -5.84 26.12
CA ARG A 44 5.34 -7.06 26.73
C ARG A 44 6.88 -7.04 26.78
N PRO A 45 7.49 -7.54 27.87
CA PRO A 45 8.92 -7.39 28.13
C PRO A 45 9.83 -8.26 27.26
N ASP A 46 9.35 -9.37 26.71
CA ASP A 46 10.27 -10.47 26.35
C ASP A 46 10.71 -10.51 24.87
N GLU A 47 9.97 -9.94 23.91
CA GLU A 47 10.34 -10.09 22.47
C GLU A 47 10.06 -8.84 21.60
N PRO A 48 10.68 -7.68 21.90
CA PRO A 48 10.51 -6.49 21.07
C PRO A 48 11.04 -6.65 19.63
N PHE A 49 11.96 -7.59 19.41
CA PHE A 49 12.59 -7.86 18.10
C PHE A 49 11.66 -8.56 17.12
N ALA A 50 10.94 -9.59 17.56
CA ALA A 50 10.02 -10.35 16.70
C ALA A 50 8.93 -9.44 16.11
N ALA A 51 8.39 -8.53 16.92
CA ALA A 51 7.39 -7.56 16.46
C ALA A 51 7.95 -6.53 15.45
N ILE A 52 9.27 -6.24 15.48
CA ILE A 52 9.91 -5.35 14.51
C ILE A 52 10.14 -6.10 13.20
N GLU A 53 10.62 -7.34 13.28
CA GLU A 53 10.77 -8.24 12.12
C GLU A 53 9.44 -8.41 11.39
N GLU A 54 8.40 -8.85 12.12
CA GLU A 54 7.06 -9.07 11.56
C GLU A 54 6.50 -7.81 10.91
N ALA A 55 6.72 -6.63 11.50
CA ALA A 55 6.25 -5.37 10.91
C ALA A 55 6.95 -5.02 9.58
N HIS A 56 8.24 -5.34 9.43
CA HIS A 56 8.96 -5.13 8.18
C HIS A 56 8.63 -6.21 7.13
N GLU A 57 8.43 -7.47 7.54
CA GLU A 57 7.95 -8.53 6.65
C GLU A 57 6.56 -8.21 6.08
N ILE A 58 5.65 -7.68 6.92
CA ILE A 58 4.34 -7.21 6.46
C ILE A 58 4.50 -6.08 5.43
N LEU A 59 5.43 -5.15 5.64
CA LEU A 59 5.69 -4.07 4.69
C LEU A 59 6.17 -4.63 3.35
N ASP A 60 7.13 -5.55 3.37
CA ASP A 60 7.69 -6.18 2.17
C ASP A 60 6.60 -6.92 1.40
N HIS A 61 5.76 -7.71 2.08
CA HIS A 61 4.62 -8.41 1.46
C HIS A 61 3.60 -7.44 0.83
N VAL A 62 3.33 -6.30 1.47
CA VAL A 62 2.45 -5.27 0.92
C VAL A 62 3.07 -4.61 -0.32
N GLN A 63 4.37 -4.30 -0.27
CA GLN A 63 5.10 -3.75 -1.42
C GLN A 63 5.14 -4.73 -2.60
N ASP A 64 5.32 -6.03 -2.34
CA ASP A 64 5.23 -7.09 -3.35
C ASP A 64 3.87 -7.14 -4.02
N ALA A 65 2.79 -7.08 -3.23
CA ALA A 65 1.44 -7.05 -3.76
C ALA A 65 1.20 -5.81 -4.65
N ILE A 66 1.71 -4.64 -4.25
CA ILE A 66 1.65 -3.41 -5.06
C ILE A 66 2.42 -3.60 -6.37
N ARG A 67 3.66 -4.11 -6.33
CA ARG A 67 4.47 -4.34 -7.53
C ARG A 67 3.80 -5.29 -8.51
N GLN A 68 3.25 -6.41 -8.02
CA GLN A 68 2.54 -7.37 -8.86
C GLN A 68 1.27 -6.77 -9.46
N THR A 69 0.54 -5.96 -8.71
CA THR A 69 -0.69 -5.32 -9.18
C THR A 69 -0.41 -4.25 -10.24
N LEU A 70 0.68 -3.48 -10.08
CA LEU A 70 1.14 -2.53 -11.11
C LEU A 70 1.57 -3.24 -12.39
N ALA A 71 2.33 -4.34 -12.28
CA ALA A 71 2.72 -5.13 -13.44
C ALA A 71 1.50 -5.66 -14.22
N LEU A 72 0.47 -6.13 -13.51
CA LEU A 72 -0.80 -6.53 -14.13
C LEU A 72 -1.54 -5.34 -14.77
N ALA A 73 -1.53 -4.16 -14.15
CA ALA A 73 -2.13 -2.96 -14.71
C ALA A 73 -1.45 -2.57 -16.04
N ASP A 74 -0.11 -2.61 -16.08
CA ASP A 74 0.67 -2.31 -17.28
C ASP A 74 0.44 -3.34 -18.38
N GLU A 75 0.37 -4.64 -18.02
CA GLU A 75 0.03 -5.70 -18.96
C GLU A 75 -1.36 -5.51 -19.58
N MET A 76 -2.38 -5.20 -18.76
CA MET A 76 -3.74 -4.94 -19.26
C MET A 76 -3.82 -3.69 -20.14
N ARG A 77 -3.01 -2.66 -19.83
CA ARG A 77 -2.89 -1.47 -20.67
C ARG A 77 -2.30 -1.82 -22.04
N ALA A 78 -1.25 -2.63 -22.06
CA ALA A 78 -0.63 -3.11 -23.30
C ALA A 78 -1.58 -4.00 -24.11
N VAL A 79 -2.35 -4.87 -23.46
CA VAL A 79 -3.40 -5.67 -24.11
C VAL A 79 -4.45 -4.77 -24.75
N GLY A 80 -4.96 -3.77 -24.01
CA GLY A 80 -5.93 -2.82 -24.54
C GLY A 80 -5.42 -2.05 -25.75
N ALA A 81 -4.18 -1.55 -25.69
CA ALA A 81 -3.53 -0.86 -26.80
C ALA A 81 -3.35 -1.79 -28.03
N LEU A 82 -2.88 -3.02 -27.82
CA LEU A 82 -2.72 -4.00 -28.89
C LEU A 82 -4.05 -4.32 -29.58
N LEU A 83 -5.13 -4.49 -28.82
CA LEU A 83 -6.45 -4.76 -29.40
C LEU A 83 -6.99 -3.54 -30.16
N GLN A 84 -6.75 -2.32 -29.68
CA GLN A 84 -7.27 -1.08 -30.27
C GLN A 84 -6.46 -0.58 -31.48
N THR A 85 -5.15 -0.40 -31.33
CA THR A 85 -4.29 0.25 -32.34
C THR A 85 -3.37 -0.73 -33.05
N GLY A 86 -2.98 -1.80 -32.38
CA GLY A 86 -2.09 -2.84 -32.94
C GLY A 86 -0.63 -2.53 -32.65
N GLU A 87 -0.41 -1.48 -31.87
CA GLU A 87 0.89 -1.14 -31.36
C GLU A 87 1.30 -2.20 -30.33
N TYR A 88 2.51 -2.70 -30.49
CA TYR A 88 3.06 -3.80 -29.72
C TYR A 88 4.35 -3.37 -29.04
N SER A 89 4.53 -3.78 -27.78
CA SER A 89 5.83 -3.74 -27.09
C SER A 89 6.42 -5.15 -27.11
N ASP A 90 7.76 -5.30 -27.23
CA ASP A 90 8.52 -6.58 -27.25
C ASP A 90 8.29 -7.56 -26.07
N THR A 91 7.34 -7.27 -25.18
CA THR A 91 7.00 -8.10 -24.03
C THR A 91 6.01 -9.20 -24.41
N HIS A 92 6.39 -10.47 -24.21
CA HIS A 92 5.54 -11.62 -24.56
C HIS A 92 4.93 -12.29 -23.32
N THR A 93 3.83 -11.74 -22.81
CA THR A 93 3.03 -12.41 -21.78
C THR A 93 1.94 -13.30 -22.42
N PRO A 94 1.40 -14.30 -21.69
CA PRO A 94 0.29 -15.11 -22.19
C PRO A 94 -0.94 -14.29 -22.60
N ALA A 95 -1.25 -13.21 -21.87
CA ALA A 95 -2.38 -12.34 -22.21
C ALA A 95 -2.12 -11.55 -23.50
N LEU A 96 -0.89 -11.01 -23.67
CA LEU A 96 -0.51 -10.30 -24.90
C LEU A 96 -0.53 -11.22 -26.12
N ARG A 97 -0.05 -12.47 -26.01
CA ARG A 97 -0.13 -13.45 -27.09
C ARG A 97 -1.57 -13.81 -27.47
N ALA A 98 -2.44 -13.94 -26.47
CA ALA A 98 -3.85 -14.20 -26.72
C ALA A 98 -4.53 -13.01 -27.43
N ALA A 99 -4.19 -11.78 -27.02
CA ALA A 99 -4.68 -10.56 -27.65
C ALA A 99 -4.18 -10.39 -29.10
N GLU A 100 -2.90 -10.68 -29.35
CA GLU A 100 -2.31 -10.71 -30.69
C GLU A 100 -3.05 -11.70 -31.61
N ALA A 101 -3.27 -12.93 -31.14
CA ALA A 101 -4.00 -13.94 -31.89
C ALA A 101 -5.45 -13.51 -32.17
N ALA A 102 -6.16 -12.99 -31.16
CA ALA A 102 -7.53 -12.51 -31.30
C ALA A 102 -7.65 -11.40 -32.34
N ARG A 103 -6.71 -10.45 -32.32
CA ARG A 103 -6.63 -9.38 -33.32
C ARG A 103 -6.36 -9.94 -34.72
N GLY A 104 -5.39 -10.84 -34.87
CA GLY A 104 -5.08 -11.46 -36.16
C GLY A 104 -6.27 -12.21 -36.77
N TYR A 105 -7.07 -12.89 -35.93
CA TYR A 105 -8.32 -13.51 -36.38
C TYR A 105 -9.35 -12.47 -36.85
N CYS A 106 -9.50 -11.36 -36.10
CA CYS A 106 -10.41 -10.28 -36.47
C CYS A 106 -10.01 -9.59 -37.78
N GLU A 107 -8.72 -9.33 -37.98
CA GLU A 107 -8.20 -8.77 -39.23
C GLU A 107 -8.42 -9.71 -40.42
N SER A 108 -8.22 -11.02 -40.21
CA SER A 108 -8.50 -12.04 -41.24
C SER A 108 -9.98 -12.10 -41.60
N ILE A 109 -10.87 -11.98 -40.61
CA ILE A 109 -12.32 -11.93 -40.84
C ILE A 109 -12.71 -10.66 -41.59
N ARG A 110 -12.19 -9.48 -41.19
CA ARG A 110 -12.43 -8.21 -41.91
C ARG A 110 -11.95 -8.25 -43.35
N ALA A 111 -10.82 -8.90 -43.62
CA ALA A 111 -10.30 -9.07 -44.98
C ALA A 111 -11.24 -9.94 -45.84
N ALA A 112 -11.86 -10.97 -45.26
CA ALA A 112 -12.81 -11.84 -45.95
C ALA A 112 -14.24 -11.25 -46.02
N GLN A 113 -14.64 -10.48 -45.00
CA GLN A 113 -15.97 -9.90 -44.81
C GLN A 113 -15.83 -8.49 -44.20
N PRO A 114 -15.70 -7.44 -45.03
CA PRO A 114 -15.47 -6.07 -44.56
C PRO A 114 -16.58 -5.52 -43.66
N ASP A 115 -17.82 -5.97 -43.86
CA ASP A 115 -19.00 -5.54 -43.09
C ASP A 115 -19.24 -6.38 -41.82
N ALA A 116 -18.31 -7.29 -41.47
CA ALA A 116 -18.43 -8.07 -40.25
C ALA A 116 -18.35 -7.15 -39.02
N ALA A 117 -19.41 -7.14 -38.21
CA ALA A 117 -19.43 -6.44 -36.92
C ALA A 117 -18.48 -7.13 -35.93
N LEU A 118 -17.35 -6.49 -35.64
CA LEU A 118 -16.34 -6.97 -34.69
C LEU A 118 -16.27 -6.08 -33.44
N ASP A 119 -17.43 -5.60 -32.99
CA ASP A 119 -17.58 -4.74 -31.82
C ASP A 119 -17.01 -5.39 -30.54
N SER A 120 -16.96 -6.72 -30.51
CA SER A 120 -16.38 -7.50 -29.42
C SER A 120 -14.88 -7.26 -29.19
N LEU A 121 -14.12 -6.86 -30.21
CA LEU A 121 -12.69 -6.53 -30.07
C LEU A 121 -12.51 -5.16 -29.42
N ASP A 122 -13.31 -4.18 -29.82
CA ASP A 122 -13.28 -2.82 -29.28
C ASP A 122 -13.81 -2.80 -27.84
N ASP A 123 -14.82 -3.61 -27.54
CA ASP A 123 -15.31 -3.82 -26.17
C ASP A 123 -14.25 -4.50 -25.29
N ALA A 124 -13.56 -5.53 -25.79
CA ALA A 124 -12.48 -6.18 -25.05
C ALA A 124 -11.30 -5.23 -24.81
N ALA A 125 -10.95 -4.38 -25.78
CA ALA A 125 -9.93 -3.35 -25.61
C ALA A 125 -10.32 -2.34 -24.52
N ARG A 126 -11.58 -1.88 -24.55
CA ARG A 126 -12.13 -0.96 -23.54
C ARG A 126 -12.10 -1.58 -22.15
N ASP A 127 -12.57 -2.81 -22.01
CA ASP A 127 -12.59 -3.54 -20.74
C ASP A 127 -11.17 -3.72 -20.15
N ALA A 128 -10.19 -4.03 -21.01
CA ALA A 128 -8.79 -4.15 -20.59
C ALA A 128 -8.22 -2.82 -20.08
N LEU A 129 -8.49 -1.71 -20.77
CA LEU A 129 -8.06 -0.37 -20.35
C LEU A 129 -8.77 0.08 -19.06
N GLU A 130 -10.06 -0.20 -18.92
CA GLU A 130 -10.81 0.08 -17.68
C GLU A 130 -10.28 -0.73 -16.49
N LEU A 131 -9.91 -1.99 -16.72
CA LEU A 131 -9.28 -2.82 -15.70
C LEU A 131 -7.90 -2.29 -15.33
N ALA A 132 -7.07 -1.92 -16.31
CA ALA A 132 -5.75 -1.34 -16.08
C ALA A 132 -5.85 -0.07 -15.21
N GLN A 133 -6.79 0.82 -15.51
CA GLN A 133 -7.01 2.03 -14.72
C GLN A 133 -7.46 1.67 -13.29
N ALA A 134 -8.41 0.75 -13.14
CA ALA A 134 -8.89 0.36 -11.82
C ALA A 134 -7.78 -0.26 -10.94
N LEU A 135 -6.86 -1.02 -11.54
CA LEU A 135 -5.70 -1.57 -10.83
C LEU A 135 -4.68 -0.48 -10.45
N ALA A 136 -4.46 0.50 -11.33
CA ALA A 136 -3.60 1.65 -11.03
C ALA A 136 -4.15 2.49 -9.87
N ASP A 137 -5.45 2.79 -9.88
CA ASP A 137 -6.14 3.50 -8.79
C ASP A 137 -6.03 2.73 -7.46
N ASP A 138 -6.15 1.40 -7.48
CA ASP A 138 -5.98 0.57 -6.29
C ASP A 138 -4.54 0.63 -5.74
N CYS A 139 -3.55 0.65 -6.63
CA CYS A 139 -2.14 0.78 -6.27
C CYS A 139 -1.82 2.14 -5.62
N GLU A 140 -2.44 3.23 -6.07
CA GLU A 140 -2.29 4.55 -5.45
C GLU A 140 -2.77 4.51 -3.98
N VAL A 141 -3.96 3.95 -3.75
CA VAL A 141 -4.50 3.79 -2.39
C VAL A 141 -3.64 2.85 -1.54
N ALA A 142 -3.13 1.76 -2.12
CA ALA A 142 -2.26 0.81 -1.44
C ALA A 142 -0.91 1.44 -1.07
N THR A 143 -0.32 2.27 -1.94
CA THR A 143 0.94 2.99 -1.70
C THR A 143 0.81 3.92 -0.50
N GLY A 144 -0.25 4.75 -0.46
CA GLY A 144 -0.48 5.62 0.70
C GLY A 144 -0.76 4.87 2.02
N ARG A 145 -1.12 3.59 1.95
CA ARG A 145 -1.19 2.71 3.14
C ARG A 145 0.16 2.09 3.47
N ALA A 146 0.93 1.68 2.48
CA ALA A 146 2.29 1.15 2.65
C ALA A 146 3.22 2.17 3.33
N GLU A 147 3.11 3.46 2.98
CA GLU A 147 3.84 4.55 3.66
C GLU A 147 3.50 4.62 5.16
N LYS A 148 2.24 4.41 5.53
CA LYS A 148 1.81 4.39 6.94
C LYS A 148 2.32 3.15 7.66
N ILE A 149 2.43 2.01 6.97
CA ILE A 149 3.03 0.78 7.49
C ILE A 149 4.51 1.02 7.75
N ASP A 150 5.25 1.54 6.78
CA ASP A 150 6.67 1.88 6.89
C ASP A 150 6.94 2.83 8.06
N GLN A 151 6.18 3.93 8.16
CA GLN A 151 6.31 4.86 9.28
C GLN A 151 6.12 4.16 10.65
N ARG A 152 5.21 3.20 10.73
CA ARG A 152 4.96 2.43 11.96
C ARG A 152 6.06 1.41 12.22
N ALA A 153 6.50 0.66 11.22
CA ALA A 153 7.61 -0.29 11.33
C ALA A 153 8.90 0.40 11.82
N ARG A 154 9.24 1.57 11.24
CA ARG A 154 10.35 2.42 11.70
C ARG A 154 10.16 2.91 13.12
N THR A 155 8.94 3.29 13.50
CA THR A 155 8.64 3.70 14.89
C THR A 155 8.82 2.53 15.86
N LEU A 156 8.41 1.32 15.49
CA LEU A 156 8.63 0.09 16.26
C LEU A 156 10.14 -0.19 16.41
N ALA A 157 10.91 -0.01 15.34
CA ALA A 157 12.37 -0.14 15.38
C ALA A 157 13.03 0.86 16.33
N ALA A 158 12.60 2.13 16.32
CA ALA A 158 13.07 3.14 17.26
C ALA A 158 12.71 2.80 18.73
N HIS A 159 11.54 2.20 18.97
CA HIS A 159 11.17 1.71 20.30
C HIS A 159 12.03 0.52 20.74
N GLY A 160 12.29 -0.42 19.83
CA GLY A 160 13.19 -1.54 20.07
C GLY A 160 14.61 -1.08 20.40
N LEU A 161 15.14 -0.15 19.62
CA LEU A 161 16.49 0.38 19.82
C LEU A 161 16.65 1.04 21.19
N ALA A 162 15.66 1.82 21.65
CA ALA A 162 15.71 2.45 22.97
C ALA A 162 15.78 1.44 24.15
N ARG A 163 15.35 0.19 23.93
CA ARG A 163 15.30 -0.89 24.92
C ARG A 163 16.38 -1.96 24.70
N ALA A 164 17.10 -1.91 23.58
CA ALA A 164 18.05 -2.92 23.18
C ALA A 164 19.30 -2.94 24.10
N SER A 165 19.86 -4.14 24.30
CA SER A 165 21.27 -4.27 24.71
C SER A 165 22.20 -3.84 23.58
N GLU A 166 23.49 -3.66 23.85
CA GLU A 166 24.48 -3.20 22.87
C GLU A 166 24.60 -4.12 21.64
N ARG A 167 24.61 -5.43 21.86
CA ARG A 167 24.61 -6.44 20.79
C ARG A 167 23.36 -6.34 19.92
N GLN A 168 22.20 -6.21 20.57
CA GLN A 168 20.90 -6.05 19.93
C GLN A 168 20.80 -4.74 19.15
N ALA A 169 21.34 -3.64 19.68
CA ALA A 169 21.35 -2.34 19.03
C ALA A 169 22.12 -2.39 17.71
N SER A 170 23.30 -3.01 17.72
CA SER A 170 24.11 -3.20 16.51
C SER A 170 23.35 -3.99 15.43
N GLU A 171 22.60 -5.02 15.84
CA GLU A 171 21.80 -5.81 14.92
C GLU A 171 20.60 -5.03 14.35
N LEU A 172 19.87 -4.28 15.19
CA LEU A 172 18.75 -3.43 14.73
C LEU A 172 19.21 -2.40 13.71
N LEU A 173 20.29 -1.68 14.01
CA LEU A 173 20.83 -0.63 13.16
C LEU A 173 21.26 -1.15 11.78
N ARG A 174 21.70 -2.42 11.72
CA ARG A 174 22.06 -3.07 10.46
C ARG A 174 20.85 -3.55 9.67
N ARG A 175 19.80 -4.03 10.35
CA ARG A 175 18.71 -4.78 9.72
C ARG A 175 17.48 -3.93 9.41
N PHE A 176 17.19 -2.92 10.23
CA PHE A 176 15.93 -2.19 10.15
C PHE A 176 16.16 -0.71 10.00
N ALA A 177 15.32 -0.10 9.18
CA ALA A 177 15.38 1.34 8.98
C ALA A 177 14.77 2.07 10.19
N LEU A 178 15.40 3.16 10.58
CA LEU A 178 14.89 4.06 11.62
C LEU A 178 14.05 5.19 11.01
N PRO A 179 13.27 5.92 11.84
CA PRO A 179 12.67 7.18 11.41
C PRO A 179 13.77 8.14 10.96
N PRO A 180 13.60 8.91 9.87
CA PRO A 180 14.66 9.78 9.33
C PRO A 180 15.28 10.72 10.38
N GLU A 181 14.42 11.34 11.20
CA GLU A 181 14.79 12.21 12.32
C GLU A 181 15.74 11.55 13.33
N LEU A 182 15.62 10.23 13.53
CA LEU A 182 16.48 9.46 14.43
C LEU A 182 17.69 8.89 13.68
N ALA A 183 17.51 8.46 12.44
CA ALA A 183 18.59 7.92 11.61
C ALA A 183 19.74 8.92 11.46
N GLU A 184 19.44 10.20 11.21
CA GLU A 184 20.44 11.27 11.11
C GLU A 184 21.23 11.49 12.40
N VAL A 185 20.58 11.33 13.56
CA VAL A 185 21.22 11.51 14.86
C VAL A 185 22.10 10.31 15.23
N VAL A 186 21.69 9.12 14.79
CA VAL A 186 22.35 7.86 15.14
C VAL A 186 23.48 7.50 14.17
N ASP A 187 23.53 8.14 12.99
CA ASP A 187 24.57 7.89 12.01
C ASP A 187 25.98 8.13 12.58
N GLY A 188 26.86 7.14 12.40
CA GLY A 188 28.22 7.15 12.93
C GLY A 188 28.34 7.03 14.46
N LEU A 189 27.26 6.85 15.21
CA LEU A 189 27.32 6.64 16.66
C LEU A 189 27.63 5.19 17.02
N GLU A 190 28.41 5.02 18.10
CA GLU A 190 28.56 3.72 18.75
C GLU A 190 27.20 3.20 19.25
N PRO A 191 26.96 1.86 19.28
CA PRO A 191 25.65 1.29 19.59
C PRO A 191 25.07 1.75 20.92
N ARG A 192 25.91 1.99 21.93
CA ARG A 192 25.46 2.53 23.23
C ARG A 192 24.93 3.96 23.11
N ALA A 193 25.61 4.82 22.37
CA ALA A 193 25.17 6.21 22.13
C ALA A 193 23.91 6.23 21.26
N ALA A 194 23.78 5.32 20.30
CA ALA A 194 22.58 5.12 19.50
C ALA A 194 21.34 4.77 20.36
N VAL A 195 21.50 3.88 21.33
CA VAL A 195 20.43 3.51 22.29
C VAL A 195 20.00 4.74 23.12
N GLU A 196 20.94 5.55 23.58
CA GLU A 196 20.65 6.77 24.34
C GLU A 196 19.94 7.83 23.47
N ALA A 197 20.39 8.04 22.24
CA ALA A 197 19.73 8.91 21.27
C ALA A 197 18.29 8.45 21.00
N ALA A 198 18.08 7.14 20.83
CA ALA A 198 16.74 6.57 20.66
C ALA A 198 15.85 6.81 21.90
N ARG A 199 16.39 6.68 23.13
CA ARG A 199 15.65 7.00 24.36
C ARG A 199 15.24 8.47 24.42
N GLN A 200 16.15 9.38 24.07
CA GLN A 200 15.88 10.83 24.03
C GLN A 200 14.82 11.18 22.98
N PHE A 201 14.91 10.58 21.79
CA PHE A 201 13.90 10.71 20.74
C PHE A 201 12.52 10.24 21.19
N GLN A 202 12.44 9.12 21.90
CA GLN A 202 11.16 8.65 22.45
C GLN A 202 10.60 9.59 23.51
N HIS A 203 11.46 10.16 24.35
CA HIS A 203 11.06 11.17 25.34
C HIS A 203 10.55 12.45 24.68
N SER A 204 11.24 12.96 23.66
CA SER A 204 10.83 14.17 22.94
C SER A 204 9.51 13.95 22.20
N LYS A 205 9.33 12.82 21.50
CA LYS A 205 8.04 12.47 20.87
C LYS A 205 6.91 12.35 21.87
N ALA A 206 7.14 11.72 23.03
CA ALA A 206 6.13 11.63 24.08
C ALA A 206 5.73 13.02 24.59
N ALA A 207 6.70 13.93 24.79
CA ALA A 207 6.45 15.31 25.19
C ALA A 207 5.63 16.07 24.13
N THR A 208 5.99 15.96 22.85
CA THR A 208 5.24 16.60 21.75
C THR A 208 3.81 16.08 21.64
N LEU A 209 3.61 14.76 21.77
CA LEU A 209 2.27 14.16 21.75
C LEU A 209 1.42 14.60 22.94
N SER A 210 2.02 14.68 24.14
CA SER A 210 1.35 15.20 25.34
C SER A 210 0.92 16.66 25.16
N ALA A 211 1.81 17.51 24.62
CA ALA A 211 1.50 18.91 24.31
C ALA A 211 0.37 19.06 23.29
N ARG A 212 0.35 18.24 22.22
CA ARG A 212 -0.75 18.22 21.24
C ARG A 212 -2.08 17.80 21.88
N LYS A 213 -2.08 16.76 22.72
CA LYS A 213 -3.29 16.31 23.45
C LYS A 213 -3.76 17.37 24.45
N ALA A 214 -2.86 18.08 25.12
CA ALA A 214 -3.21 19.20 26.00
C ALA A 214 -3.87 20.34 25.22
N LYS A 215 -3.25 20.78 24.11
CA LYS A 215 -3.80 21.83 23.23
C LYS A 215 -5.19 21.46 22.71
N ARG A 216 -5.39 20.22 22.26
CA ARG A 216 -6.71 19.73 21.81
C ARG A 216 -7.76 19.79 22.92
N ARG A 217 -7.43 19.31 24.12
CA ARG A 217 -8.34 19.38 25.29
C ARG A 217 -8.69 20.81 25.66
N THR A 218 -7.73 21.75 25.56
CA THR A 218 -8.00 23.17 25.78
C THR A 218 -8.95 23.73 24.73
N ALA A 219 -8.76 23.40 23.45
CA ALA A 219 -9.66 23.83 22.37
C ALA A 219 -11.07 23.24 22.53
N GLU A 220 -11.18 21.95 22.85
CA GLU A 220 -12.48 21.30 23.11
C GLU A 220 -13.20 21.92 24.31
N ARG A 221 -12.47 22.26 25.39
CA ARG A 221 -13.03 22.98 26.54
C ARG A 221 -13.51 24.37 26.16
N GLN A 222 -12.75 25.09 25.34
CA GLN A 222 -13.13 26.44 24.90
C GLN A 222 -14.42 26.39 24.09
N LEU A 223 -14.55 25.44 23.16
CA LEU A 223 -15.79 25.23 22.39
C LEU A 223 -16.99 25.00 23.31
N VAL A 224 -16.86 24.14 24.33
CA VAL A 224 -17.95 23.89 25.30
C VAL A 224 -18.27 25.15 26.12
N VAL A 225 -17.26 25.94 26.50
CA VAL A 225 -17.46 27.20 27.23
C VAL A 225 -18.21 28.20 26.37
N ASP A 226 -17.85 28.32 25.09
CA ASP A 226 -18.50 29.21 24.13
C ASP A 226 -19.95 28.78 23.86
N GLU A 227 -20.20 27.47 23.69
CA GLU A 227 -21.56 26.91 23.55
C GLU A 227 -22.44 27.16 24.77
N ILE A 228 -21.89 27.02 25.99
CA ILE A 228 -22.61 27.37 27.23
C ILE A 228 -22.88 28.87 27.27
N ALA A 229 -21.90 29.72 26.94
CA ALA A 229 -22.11 31.16 26.94
C ALA A 229 -23.21 31.59 25.96
N GLU A 230 -23.27 30.97 24.78
CA GLU A 230 -24.31 31.23 23.77
C GLU A 230 -25.69 30.72 24.20
N ALA A 231 -25.78 29.55 24.82
CA ALA A 231 -27.05 28.99 25.29
C ALA A 231 -27.67 29.73 26.49
N TRP A 232 -26.87 30.53 27.21
CA TRP A 232 -27.29 31.31 28.38
C TRP A 232 -27.33 32.83 28.11
N ALA A 233 -27.05 33.26 26.88
CA ALA A 233 -27.23 34.63 26.40
C ALA A 233 -28.65 34.86 25.87
#